data_AF-A0A380TK35-F1
#
_entry.id   AF-A0A380TK35-F1
#
_cell.length_a   1.000
_cell.length_b   1.000
_cell.length_c   1.000
_cell.angle_alpha   90.00
_cell.angle_beta   90.00
_cell.angle_gamma   90.00
#
_symmetry.space_group_name_H-M   'P 1'
#
loop_
_entity.id
_entity.type
_entity.pdbx_description
1 polymer ?
#
loop_
_entity_poly.entity_id
_entity_poly.type
_entity_poly.pdbx_seq_one_letter_code
_entity_poly.pdbx_strand_id
1 'polypeptide(L)'
;MQLHIIRSQKTAGLIAKSVVFCVDARAQYTAEEQAKIIKYNLGYVLVYESEKRKAHLAAAHDGRGFLSSMLHSIAAGLSLRITLDSLGQGHHIELKSLDELLAAEQAMDEACTQAKLFLEVADGFDGREILKTY
;
A
#
# COMPACT_ATOMS: atom_id res chain seq x y z
N MET A 1 7.35 14.59 -4.97
CA MET A 1 6.41 13.51 -4.61
C MET A 1 5.60 13.93 -3.41
N GLN A 2 4.28 13.75 -3.47
CA GLN A 2 3.34 14.13 -2.40
C GLN A 2 2.34 13.00 -2.17
N LEU A 3 2.09 12.63 -0.91
CA LEU A 3 1.06 11.66 -0.54
C LEU A 3 -0.19 12.42 -0.07
N HIS A 4 -1.32 12.17 -0.73
CA HIS A 4 -2.62 12.73 -0.39
C HIS A 4 -3.43 11.67 0.35
N ILE A 5 -3.90 12.00 1.55
CA ILE A 5 -4.70 11.10 2.41
C ILE A 5 -5.96 11.83 2.84
N ILE A 6 -7.12 11.19 2.64
CA ILE A 6 -8.40 11.65 3.16
C ILE A 6 -8.95 10.56 4.08
N ARG A 7 -9.21 10.91 5.33
CA ARG A 7 -9.83 10.02 6.32
C ARG A 7 -11.33 10.28 6.36
N SER A 8 -12.12 9.22 6.35
CA SER A 8 -13.56 9.29 6.55
C SER A 8 -14.06 8.06 7.33
N GLN A 9 -15.34 8.08 7.70
CA GLN A 9 -15.98 6.94 8.36
C GLN A 9 -17.40 6.78 7.86
N LYS A 10 -17.87 5.54 7.78
CA LYS A 10 -19.26 5.21 7.47
C LYS A 10 -19.80 4.19 8.46
N THR A 11 -21.12 4.19 8.63
CA THR A 11 -21.79 3.14 9.38
C THR A 11 -22.18 2.03 8.42
N ALA A 12 -21.84 0.79 8.74
CA ALA A 12 -22.23 -0.40 7.99
C ALA A 12 -23.05 -1.36 8.87
N GLY A 13 -23.76 -2.29 8.24
CA GLY A 13 -24.56 -3.33 8.91
C GLY A 13 -26.06 -3.02 8.96
N LEU A 14 -26.87 -4.01 8.59
CA LEU A 14 -28.34 -3.92 8.55
C LEU A 14 -28.99 -4.17 9.93
N ILE A 15 -28.29 -4.83 10.86
CA ILE A 15 -28.82 -5.27 12.16
C ILE A 15 -28.03 -4.68 13.34
N ALA A 16 -26.70 -4.78 13.30
CA ALA A 16 -25.80 -4.10 14.24
C ALA A 16 -25.00 -3.05 13.46
N LYS A 17 -25.12 -1.78 13.86
CA LYS A 17 -24.36 -0.67 13.28
C LYS A 17 -22.89 -0.81 13.71
N SER A 18 -22.01 -1.12 12.76
CA SER A 18 -20.56 -1.10 12.95
C SER A 18 -19.94 0.11 12.26
N VAL A 19 -18.98 0.76 12.90
CA VAL A 19 -18.18 1.81 12.25
C VAL A 19 -17.17 1.16 11.33
N VAL A 20 -17.10 1.63 10.09
CA VAL A 20 -16.08 1.29 9.11
C VAL A 20 -15.25 2.55 8.87
N PHE A 21 -13.94 2.43 9.06
CA PHE A 21 -13.01 3.50 8.79
C PHE A 21 -12.58 3.44 7.33
N CYS A 22 -12.55 4.58 6.67
CA CYS A 22 -12.27 4.70 5.26
C CYS A 22 -11.06 5.61 5.07
N VAL A 23 -10.12 5.21 4.20
CA VAL A 23 -9.02 6.06 3.78
C VAL A 23 -8.93 6.08 2.26
N ASP A 24 -8.96 7.28 1.69
CA ASP A 24 -8.65 7.51 0.29
C ASP A 24 -7.21 8.01 0.21
N ALA A 25 -6.35 7.21 -0.42
CA ALA A 25 -4.93 7.50 -0.51
C ALA A 25 -4.47 7.55 -1.96
N ARG A 26 -3.70 8.58 -2.31
CA ARG A 26 -3.10 8.74 -3.64
C ARG A 26 -1.73 9.40 -3.55
N ALA A 27 -0.74 8.82 -4.21
CA ALA A 27 0.53 9.48 -4.42
C ALA A 27 0.48 10.33 -5.69
N GLN A 28 1.07 11.51 -5.63
CA GLN A 28 1.27 12.40 -6.77
C GLN A 28 2.76 12.47 -7.09
N TYR A 29 3.09 12.04 -8.31
CA TYR A 29 4.44 12.06 -8.86
C TYR A 29 4.56 13.17 -9.89
N THR A 30 5.70 13.86 -9.93
CA THR A 30 6.06 14.70 -11.08
C THR A 30 6.39 13.80 -12.29
N ALA A 31 6.44 14.39 -13.49
CA ALA A 31 6.82 13.64 -14.70
C ALA A 31 8.23 13.00 -14.59
N GLU A 32 9.17 13.72 -13.97
CA GLU A 32 10.53 13.22 -13.74
C GLU A 32 10.57 12.08 -12.72
N GLU A 33 9.79 12.18 -11.63
CA GLU A 33 9.67 11.14 -10.62
C GLU A 33 9.05 9.87 -11.24
N GLN A 34 7.97 10.02 -12.01
CA GLN A 34 7.34 8.90 -12.71
C GLN A 34 8.32 8.21 -13.67
N ALA A 35 9.09 8.98 -14.43
CA ALA A 35 10.09 8.43 -15.34
C ALA A 35 11.16 7.63 -14.60
N LYS A 36 11.62 8.10 -13.43
CA LYS A 36 12.58 7.39 -12.58
C LYS A 36 11.98 6.14 -11.94
N ILE A 37 10.73 6.20 -11.46
CA ILE A 37 10.00 5.05 -10.91
C ILE A 37 9.97 3.92 -11.95
N ILE A 38 9.66 4.25 -13.22
CA ILE A 38 9.66 3.30 -14.33
C ILE A 38 11.09 2.82 -14.62
N LYS A 39 12.06 3.74 -14.79
CA LYS A 39 13.46 3.44 -15.11
C LYS A 39 14.10 2.46 -14.12
N TYR A 40 13.83 2.65 -12.82
CA TYR A 40 14.42 1.85 -11.75
C TYR A 40 13.48 0.74 -11.25
N ASN A 41 12.39 0.46 -11.97
CA ASN A 41 11.45 -0.62 -11.67
C ASN A 41 10.84 -0.55 -10.25
N LEU A 42 10.67 0.67 -9.71
CA LEU A 42 10.12 0.89 -8.37
C LEU A 42 8.60 0.73 -8.34
N GLY A 43 7.93 0.73 -9.49
CA GLY A 43 6.47 0.62 -9.57
C GLY A 43 5.90 -0.59 -8.84
N TYR A 44 6.65 -1.70 -8.76
CA TYR A 44 6.24 -2.95 -8.10
C TYR A 44 6.53 -3.01 -6.60
N VAL A 45 7.20 -1.99 -6.04
CA VAL A 45 7.50 -1.93 -4.61
C VAL A 45 6.18 -1.97 -3.84
N LEU A 46 6.07 -2.96 -2.95
CA LEU A 46 4.89 -3.15 -2.13
C LEU A 46 4.82 -2.04 -1.07
N VAL A 47 3.72 -1.31 -1.07
CA VAL A 47 3.42 -0.26 -0.11
C VAL A 47 2.59 -0.81 1.04
N TYR A 48 1.49 -1.49 0.70
CA TYR A 48 0.55 -2.00 1.70
C TYR A 48 -0.09 -3.32 1.24
N GLU A 49 -0.30 -4.20 2.21
CA GLU A 49 -0.96 -5.49 2.02
C GLU A 49 -1.89 -5.78 3.19
N SER A 50 -3.18 -5.87 2.91
CA SER A 50 -4.19 -6.25 3.91
C SER A 50 -3.91 -7.62 4.53
N GLU A 51 -4.16 -7.72 5.85
CA GLU A 51 -3.98 -8.95 6.63
C GLU A 51 -4.77 -10.14 6.09
N LYS A 52 -5.95 -9.90 5.49
CA LYS A 52 -6.75 -10.94 4.82
C LYS A 52 -5.99 -11.62 3.69
N ARG A 53 -5.12 -10.89 2.97
CA ARG A 53 -4.29 -11.48 1.91
C ARG A 53 -3.11 -12.24 2.47
N LYS A 54 -2.45 -11.73 3.52
CA LYS A 54 -1.39 -12.47 4.22
C LYS A 54 -1.90 -13.82 4.72
N ALA A 55 -3.09 -13.83 5.32
CA ALA A 55 -3.75 -15.05 5.79
C ALA A 55 -4.12 -16.00 4.63
N HIS A 56 -4.64 -15.48 3.52
CA HIS A 56 -4.97 -16.31 2.35
C HIS A 56 -3.73 -16.91 1.67
N LEU A 57 -2.63 -16.17 1.58
CA LEU A 57 -1.35 -16.67 1.05
C LEU A 57 -0.75 -17.74 1.98
N ALA A 58 -0.79 -17.51 3.29
CA ALA A 58 -0.35 -18.49 4.28
C ALA A 58 -1.18 -19.79 4.21
N ALA A 59 -2.50 -19.67 4.07
CA ALA A 59 -3.39 -20.83 3.91
C ALA A 59 -3.19 -21.57 2.58
N ALA A 60 -2.82 -20.88 1.49
CA ALA A 60 -2.53 -21.49 0.20
C ALA A 60 -1.21 -22.29 0.21
N HIS A 61 -0.24 -21.92 1.05
CA HIS A 61 1.02 -22.63 1.21
C HIS A 61 0.90 -23.93 2.04
N ASP A 62 -0.15 -24.11 2.84
CA ASP A 62 -0.22 -25.18 3.83
C ASP A 62 -0.79 -26.53 3.31
N GLY A 63 -0.91 -26.69 1.97
CA GLY A 63 -1.07 -27.99 1.29
C GLY A 63 -2.29 -28.87 1.62
N ARG A 64 -3.12 -28.53 2.62
CA ARG A 64 -4.25 -29.35 3.11
C ARG A 64 -5.63 -28.77 2.79
N GLY A 65 -5.71 -27.81 1.86
CA GLY A 65 -6.83 -26.87 1.81
C GLY A 65 -7.75 -26.92 0.59
N PHE A 66 -7.56 -27.78 -0.41
CA PHE A 66 -8.35 -27.71 -1.66
C PHE A 66 -9.88 -27.80 -1.43
N LEU A 67 -10.32 -28.47 -0.35
CA LEU A 67 -11.74 -28.56 0.02
C LEU A 67 -12.21 -27.43 0.97
N SER A 68 -11.31 -26.81 1.76
CA SER A 68 -11.67 -25.75 2.72
C SER A 68 -11.53 -24.33 2.15
N SER A 69 -10.69 -24.15 1.12
CA SER A 69 -10.51 -22.88 0.40
C SER A 69 -11.71 -22.51 -0.46
N MET A 70 -12.51 -23.50 -0.87
CA MET A 70 -13.71 -23.28 -1.69
C MET A 70 -14.94 -22.86 -0.85
N LEU A 71 -14.93 -23.10 0.47
CA LEU A 71 -16.06 -22.84 1.38
C LEU A 71 -16.03 -21.46 2.06
N HIS A 72 -14.93 -20.71 1.98
CA HIS A 72 -14.78 -19.40 2.65
C HIS A 72 -14.80 -18.19 1.70
N SER A 73 -15.17 -18.36 0.44
CA SER A 73 -15.24 -17.27 -0.54
C SER A 73 -16.53 -16.44 -0.44
N ILE A 74 -16.92 -16.03 0.77
CA ILE A 74 -17.98 -15.02 0.99
C ILE A 74 -17.49 -13.92 1.94
N ALA A 75 -16.23 -13.52 1.79
CA ALA A 75 -15.77 -12.23 2.28
C ALA A 75 -15.24 -11.44 1.08
N ALA A 76 -16.06 -10.53 0.55
CA ALA A 76 -15.64 -9.45 -0.34
C ALA A 76 -14.74 -8.42 0.40
N GLY A 77 -13.88 -8.90 1.30
CA GLY A 77 -12.83 -8.12 1.91
C GLY A 77 -11.63 -8.14 0.97
N LEU A 78 -11.59 -7.16 0.08
CA LEU A 78 -10.51 -6.93 -0.88
C LEU A 78 -9.13 -7.33 -0.31
N SER A 79 -8.48 -8.28 -0.97
CA SER A 79 -7.06 -8.55 -0.84
C SER A 79 -6.27 -7.37 -1.47
N LEU A 80 -6.33 -6.18 -0.87
CA LEU A 80 -5.76 -4.91 -1.37
C LEU A 80 -4.23 -4.86 -1.38
N ARG A 81 -3.61 -5.23 -2.50
CA ARG A 81 -2.17 -5.06 -2.74
C ARG A 81 -1.93 -3.69 -3.33
N ILE A 82 -1.32 -2.80 -2.56
CA ILE A 82 -0.98 -1.45 -3.03
C ILE A 82 0.51 -1.43 -3.30
N THR A 83 0.86 -0.97 -4.50
CA THR A 83 2.24 -0.75 -4.96
C THR A 83 2.45 0.74 -5.21
N LEU A 84 3.69 1.20 -5.45
CA LEU A 84 3.91 2.61 -5.80
C LEU A 84 3.12 3.02 -7.05
N ASP A 85 3.13 2.20 -8.12
CA ASP A 85 2.39 2.55 -9.34
C ASP A 85 0.88 2.63 -9.08
N SER A 86 0.33 1.65 -8.36
CA SER A 86 -1.11 1.63 -8.06
C SER A 86 -1.51 2.76 -7.10
N LEU A 87 -0.63 3.11 -6.15
CA LEU A 87 -0.85 4.25 -5.25
C LEU A 87 -0.97 5.57 -6.03
N GLY A 88 -0.27 5.71 -7.16
CA GLY A 88 -0.44 6.85 -8.08
C GLY A 88 -1.85 6.97 -8.67
N GLN A 89 -2.56 5.85 -8.82
CA GLN A 89 -3.92 5.79 -9.37
C GLN A 89 -5.00 6.14 -8.34
N GLY A 90 -4.66 6.10 -7.05
CA GLY A 90 -5.57 6.33 -5.94
C GLY A 90 -6.30 5.06 -5.51
N HIS A 91 -6.50 4.92 -4.20
CA HIS A 91 -7.17 3.77 -3.61
C HIS A 91 -8.11 4.20 -2.49
N HIS A 92 -9.34 3.70 -2.54
CA HIS A 92 -10.26 3.70 -1.41
C HIS A 92 -10.10 2.41 -0.61
N ILE A 93 -9.82 2.52 0.69
CA ILE A 93 -9.55 1.39 1.57
C ILE A 93 -10.51 1.46 2.75
N GLU A 94 -11.15 0.33 3.04
CA GLU A 94 -12.09 0.19 4.16
C GLU A 94 -11.51 -0.74 5.22
N LEU A 95 -11.50 -0.28 6.47
CA LEU A 95 -10.80 -0.90 7.59
C LEU A 95 -11.76 -1.00 8.78
N LYS A 96 -11.66 -2.10 9.54
CA LYS A 96 -12.60 -2.40 10.62
C LYS A 96 -12.21 -1.76 11.97
N SER A 97 -11.02 -1.19 12.05
CA SER A 97 -10.50 -0.57 13.27
C SER A 97 -9.62 0.62 12.93
N LEU A 98 -9.49 1.53 13.89
CA LEU A 98 -8.60 2.67 13.78
C LEU A 98 -7.13 2.24 13.71
N ASP A 99 -6.74 1.20 14.43
CA ASP A 99 -5.37 0.67 14.43
C ASP A 99 -4.95 0.17 13.04
N GLU A 100 -5.86 -0.51 12.32
CA GLU A 100 -5.63 -0.91 10.93
C GLU A 100 -5.47 0.30 10.01
N LEU A 101 -6.22 1.38 10.26
CA LEU A 101 -6.09 2.63 9.50
C LEU A 101 -4.74 3.29 9.74
N LEU A 102 -4.33 3.44 11.00
CA LEU A 102 -3.04 4.03 11.35
C LEU A 102 -1.88 3.22 10.75
N ALA A 103 -1.95 1.89 10.82
CA ALA A 103 -0.94 1.02 10.24
C ALA A 103 -0.88 1.15 8.70
N ALA A 104 -2.02 1.25 8.03
CA ALA A 104 -2.07 1.44 6.58
C ALA A 104 -1.47 2.78 6.16
N GLU A 105 -1.81 3.86 6.87
CA GLU A 105 -1.27 5.19 6.59
C GLU A 105 0.24 5.27 6.86
N GLN A 106 0.70 4.70 7.97
CA GLN A 106 2.13 4.64 8.28
C GLN A 106 2.90 3.88 7.20
N ALA A 107 2.38 2.73 6.73
CA ALA A 107 3.01 1.97 5.65
C ALA A 107 3.10 2.79 4.34
N MET A 108 2.05 3.57 4.01
CA MET A 108 2.07 4.45 2.84
C MET A 108 3.06 5.61 2.98
N ASP A 109 3.14 6.21 4.15
CA ASP A 109 4.08 7.31 4.44
C ASP A 109 5.54 6.83 4.40
N GLU A 110 5.84 5.69 5.02
CA GLU A 110 7.16 5.07 5.00
C GLU A 110 7.59 4.68 3.58
N ALA A 111 6.69 4.03 2.81
CA ALA A 111 6.99 3.65 1.44
C ALA A 111 7.23 4.87 0.54
N CYS A 112 6.43 5.93 0.70
CA CYS A 112 6.67 7.19 0.01
C CYS A 112 7.99 7.83 0.43
N THR A 113 8.31 7.86 1.72
CA THR A 113 9.57 8.44 2.20
C THR A 113 10.79 7.69 1.63
N GLN A 114 10.76 6.36 1.65
CA GLN A 114 11.81 5.53 1.07
C GLN A 114 11.93 5.70 -0.44
N ALA A 115 10.80 5.72 -1.16
CA ALA A 115 10.81 5.94 -2.60
C ALA A 115 11.40 7.31 -2.95
N LYS A 116 11.04 8.36 -2.21
CA LYS A 116 11.60 9.71 -2.40
C LYS A 116 13.11 9.72 -2.21
N LEU A 117 13.60 9.11 -1.12
CA LEU A 117 15.03 9.00 -0.85
C LEU A 117 15.75 8.26 -1.99
N PHE A 118 15.19 7.15 -2.48
CA PHE A 118 15.77 6.43 -3.61
C PHE A 118 15.84 7.31 -4.85
N LEU A 119 14.77 8.05 -5.17
CA LEU A 119 14.73 8.95 -6.33
C LEU A 119 15.76 10.08 -6.22
N GLU A 120 15.97 10.64 -5.03
CA GLU A 120 16.99 11.66 -4.76
C GLU A 120 18.41 11.08 -4.89
N VAL A 121 18.67 9.89 -4.35
CA VAL A 121 19.96 9.21 -4.50
C VAL A 121 20.21 8.84 -5.97
N ALA A 122 19.16 8.44 -6.69
CA ALA A 122 19.22 8.10 -8.11
C ALA A 122 19.70 9.28 -8.98
N ASP A 123 19.46 10.52 -8.55
CA ASP A 123 19.92 11.74 -9.24
C ASP A 123 21.41 11.99 -9.05
N GLY A 124 22.01 11.42 -8.01
CA GLY A 124 23.45 11.52 -7.73
C GLY A 124 24.33 10.56 -8.53
N PHE A 125 23.76 9.65 -9.33
CA PHE A 125 24.54 8.72 -10.18
C PHE A 125 25.00 9.38 -11.48
N ASP A 126 25.72 10.50 -11.37
CA ASP A 126 26.32 11.24 -12.49
C ASP A 126 27.84 11.02 -12.62
N GLY A 127 28.41 10.12 -11.80
CA GLY A 127 29.82 9.75 -11.82
C GLY A 127 30.74 10.71 -11.06
N ARG A 128 30.18 11.71 -10.35
CA ARG A 128 30.97 12.62 -9.52
C ARG A 128 31.40 11.98 -8.20
N GLU A 129 32.54 12.43 -7.69
CA GLU A 129 33.03 12.04 -6.37
C GLU A 129 32.13 12.62 -5.27
N ILE A 130 31.72 11.76 -4.32
CA ILE A 130 30.95 12.17 -3.13
C ILE A 130 31.89 12.12 -1.93
N LEU A 131 32.32 13.29 -1.45
CA LEU A 131 33.10 13.40 -0.22
C LEU A 131 32.18 13.25 1.00
N LYS A 132 32.44 12.25 1.85
CA LYS A 132 31.75 12.05 3.13
C LYS A 132 32.74 12.20 4.28
N THR A 133 32.50 13.18 5.14
CA THR A 133 33.21 13.39 6.41
C THR A 133 32.36 12.84 7.55
N TYR A 134 32.98 12.10 8.46
CA TYR A 134 32.37 11.53 9.66
C TYR A 134 33.00 12.19 10.90
#